data_AF-A0A5C7SXT2-F1
#
_entry.id   AF-A0A5C7SXT2-F1
#
_cell.length_a   1.000
_cell.length_b   1.000
_cell.length_c   1.000
_cell.angle_alpha   90.00
_cell.angle_beta   90.00
_cell.angle_gamma   90.00
#
_symmetry.space_group_name_H-M   'P 1'
#
loop_
_entity.id
_entity.type
_entity.pdbx_description
1 polymer ?
#
loop_
_entity_poly.entity_id
_entity_poly.type
_entity_poly.pdbx_seq_one_letter_code
_entity_poly.pdbx_strand_id
1 'polypeptide(L)'
;LYDHFGTVRSSFMGLVAPDGSLDLYHGVLRAKDADGRILFDQVDYQTYDRLITEEVKPWSYMKFPYFTSMGPEAGWYKVGPLARVQNCDSIPTPFAEHERRELVAYGGGKPLHGSLAFHWARMIEMLFAAETIKDLLHDDDLSGTELMTSGERRREGVGVIEAPRGTLFHHYQVGDDDLVTMANLIVSTTNNNQAMNTAVREVAKQYLHGQEITEGLLNHIEVAIRAFDPCLSCATHALGQMPLEVTLVDAEGTELDRKYKA
;
A
#
# COMPACT_ATOMS: atom_id res chain seq x y z
N LEU A 1 -3.61 -12.97 20.36
CA LEU A 1 -5.01 -12.45 20.21
C LEU A 1 -5.13 -11.53 19.00
N TYR A 2 -4.12 -10.72 18.70
CA TYR A 2 -4.14 -9.73 17.60
C TYR A 2 -3.59 -10.24 16.26
N ASP A 3 -3.00 -11.43 16.23
CA ASP A 3 -2.32 -12.00 15.03
C ASP A 3 -3.31 -12.45 13.93
N HIS A 4 -4.58 -12.62 14.30
CA HIS A 4 -5.64 -13.11 13.43
C HIS A 4 -6.65 -12.01 13.04
N PHE A 5 -6.50 -10.81 13.58
CA PHE A 5 -7.45 -9.72 13.37
C PHE A 5 -7.39 -9.23 11.92
N GLY A 6 -8.51 -9.38 11.19
CA GLY A 6 -8.61 -8.99 9.78
C GLY A 6 -7.49 -9.57 8.92
N THR A 7 -7.03 -10.79 9.22
CA THR A 7 -5.89 -11.40 8.53
C THR A 7 -6.26 -11.78 7.11
N VAL A 8 -5.54 -11.21 6.15
CA VAL A 8 -5.81 -11.40 4.73
C VAL A 8 -4.50 -11.72 4.01
N ARG A 9 -4.42 -12.96 3.51
CA ARG A 9 -3.29 -13.45 2.72
C ARG A 9 -3.36 -12.90 1.30
N SER A 10 -2.25 -12.36 0.83
CA SER A 10 -2.13 -11.75 -0.51
C SER A 10 -0.66 -11.65 -0.90
N SER A 11 -0.41 -11.31 -2.15
CA SER A 11 0.90 -10.83 -2.59
C SER A 11 1.22 -9.46 -1.97
N PHE A 12 2.50 -9.09 -2.00
CA PHE A 12 3.04 -7.80 -1.61
C PHE A 12 3.79 -7.17 -2.76
N MET A 13 3.76 -5.84 -2.87
CA MET A 13 4.53 -5.08 -3.85
C MET A 13 5.19 -3.87 -3.18
N GLY A 14 6.37 -3.51 -3.68
CA GLY A 14 7.00 -2.24 -3.39
C GLY A 14 8.29 -2.05 -4.18
N LEU A 15 8.91 -0.88 -4.04
CA LEU A 15 10.27 -0.63 -4.49
C LEU A 15 11.28 -1.34 -3.59
N VAL A 16 12.38 -1.76 -4.22
CA VAL A 16 13.65 -2.14 -3.58
C VAL A 16 14.79 -1.49 -4.34
N ALA A 17 15.89 -1.21 -3.66
CA ALA A 17 17.13 -0.81 -4.30
C ALA A 17 17.69 -1.95 -5.18
N PRO A 18 18.63 -1.68 -6.11
CA PRO A 18 19.26 -2.71 -6.93
C PRO A 18 19.93 -3.84 -6.15
N ASP A 19 20.36 -3.59 -4.92
CA ASP A 19 20.92 -4.59 -4.00
C ASP A 19 19.87 -5.33 -3.16
N GLY A 20 18.58 -5.04 -3.37
CA GLY A 20 17.46 -5.62 -2.66
C GLY A 20 17.12 -4.95 -1.32
N SER A 21 17.86 -3.93 -0.91
CA SER A 21 17.58 -3.19 0.33
C SER A 21 16.34 -2.31 0.23
N LEU A 22 15.80 -1.92 1.38
CA LEU A 22 14.71 -0.94 1.46
C LEU A 22 15.20 0.43 1.01
N ASP A 23 14.54 0.98 -0.01
CA ASP A 23 14.70 2.37 -0.44
C ASP A 23 13.31 2.96 -0.69
N LEU A 24 13.03 4.09 -0.05
CA LEU A 24 11.73 4.76 -0.17
C LEU A 24 11.69 5.76 -1.33
N TYR A 25 12.84 6.17 -1.86
CA TYR A 25 12.98 7.23 -2.85
C TYR A 25 13.16 6.67 -4.26
N HIS A 26 14.05 5.69 -4.44
CA HIS A 26 14.38 5.17 -5.77
C HIS A 26 14.62 3.67 -5.76
N GLY A 27 14.49 3.03 -6.92
CA GLY A 27 14.72 1.60 -7.06
C GLY A 27 13.91 0.98 -8.18
N VAL A 28 13.55 -0.28 -8.00
CA VAL A 28 12.86 -1.11 -8.98
C VAL A 28 11.72 -1.88 -8.31
N LEU A 29 10.72 -2.25 -9.09
CA LEU A 29 9.56 -2.97 -8.58
C LEU A 29 9.92 -4.42 -8.27
N ARG A 30 9.54 -4.86 -7.07
CA ARG A 30 9.57 -6.26 -6.64
C ARG A 30 8.21 -6.64 -6.07
N ALA A 31 7.79 -7.88 -6.32
CA ALA A 31 6.65 -8.48 -5.64
C ALA A 31 6.95 -9.88 -5.13
N LYS A 32 6.35 -10.21 -3.99
CA LYS A 32 6.34 -11.55 -3.40
C LYS A 32 4.91 -12.05 -3.24
N ASP A 33 4.70 -13.36 -3.33
CA ASP A 33 3.42 -14.00 -3.05
C ASP A 33 3.13 -14.06 -1.53
N ALA A 34 2.00 -14.65 -1.16
CA ALA A 34 1.58 -14.79 0.24
C ALA A 34 2.46 -15.75 1.08
N ASP A 35 3.39 -16.47 0.45
CA ASP A 35 4.35 -17.34 1.12
C ASP A 35 5.77 -16.74 1.10
N GLY A 36 5.94 -15.56 0.50
CA GLY A 36 7.22 -14.85 0.42
C GLY A 36 8.07 -15.23 -0.79
N ARG A 37 7.53 -16.00 -1.74
CA ARG A 37 8.24 -16.33 -2.99
C ARG A 37 8.17 -15.15 -3.94
N ILE A 38 9.29 -14.85 -4.60
CA ILE A 38 9.37 -13.78 -5.59
C ILE A 38 8.46 -14.12 -6.78
N LEU A 39 7.56 -13.19 -7.10
CA LEU A 39 6.71 -13.23 -8.30
C LEU A 39 7.40 -12.54 -9.48
N PHE A 40 7.97 -11.37 -9.20
CA PHE A 40 8.87 -10.64 -10.10
C PHE A 40 9.83 -9.79 -9.27
N ASP A 41 10.97 -9.49 -9.84
CA ASP A 41 12.04 -8.73 -9.19
C ASP A 41 12.78 -7.87 -10.20
N GLN A 42 13.34 -6.77 -9.73
CA GLN A 42 14.16 -5.85 -10.51
C GLN A 42 13.46 -5.32 -11.77
N VAL A 43 12.15 -5.08 -11.70
CA VAL A 43 11.40 -4.56 -12.84
C VAL A 43 11.45 -3.04 -12.89
N ASP A 44 11.82 -2.49 -14.04
CA ASP A 44 11.79 -1.04 -14.29
C ASP A 44 10.34 -0.52 -14.20
N TYR A 45 10.12 0.39 -13.25
CA TYR A 45 8.82 1.00 -13.01
C TYR A 45 8.31 1.83 -14.18
N GLN A 46 9.17 2.21 -15.14
CA GLN A 46 8.73 2.88 -16.37
C GLN A 46 7.79 2.02 -17.23
N THR A 47 7.73 0.71 -16.95
CA THR A 47 6.86 -0.24 -17.66
C THR A 47 5.71 -0.79 -16.79
N TYR A 48 5.37 -0.09 -15.71
CA TYR A 48 4.35 -0.53 -14.74
C TYR A 48 2.98 -0.81 -15.38
N ASP A 49 2.65 -0.12 -16.48
CA ASP A 49 1.41 -0.27 -17.26
C ASP A 49 1.24 -1.69 -17.85
N ARG A 50 2.35 -2.41 -18.04
CA ARG A 50 2.33 -3.83 -18.46
C ARG A 50 2.13 -4.78 -17.29
N LEU A 51 2.47 -4.35 -16.08
CA LEU A 51 2.45 -5.16 -14.86
C LEU A 51 1.14 -5.04 -14.11
N ILE A 52 0.55 -3.84 -14.08
CA ILE A 52 -0.59 -3.50 -13.22
C ILE A 52 -1.78 -3.10 -14.07
N THR A 53 -2.93 -3.72 -13.81
CA THR A 53 -4.23 -3.32 -14.36
C THR A 53 -5.15 -2.87 -13.23
N GLU A 54 -5.96 -1.84 -13.47
CA GLU A 54 -6.94 -1.34 -12.49
C GLU A 54 -8.37 -1.73 -12.89
N GLU A 55 -9.05 -2.52 -12.05
CA GLU A 55 -10.47 -2.82 -12.23
C GLU A 55 -11.34 -1.72 -11.60
N VAL A 56 -12.49 -1.44 -12.23
CA VAL A 56 -13.54 -0.58 -11.66
C VAL A 56 -14.69 -1.47 -11.17
N LYS A 57 -15.23 -1.17 -9.99
CA LYS A 57 -16.42 -1.84 -9.46
C LYS A 57 -17.57 -0.82 -9.36
N PRO A 58 -18.83 -1.23 -9.63
CA PRO A 58 -19.96 -0.29 -9.71
C PRO A 58 -20.31 0.39 -8.37
N TRP A 59 -19.78 -0.11 -7.26
CA TRP A 59 -20.08 0.34 -5.90
C TRP A 59 -18.95 1.16 -5.26
N SER A 60 -17.85 1.44 -5.97
CA SER A 60 -16.77 2.28 -5.44
C SER A 60 -16.13 3.12 -6.54
N TYR A 61 -15.86 4.39 -6.24
CA TYR A 61 -15.04 5.25 -7.10
C TYR A 61 -13.56 4.87 -7.07
N MET A 62 -13.09 4.26 -5.97
CA MET A 62 -11.70 3.80 -5.87
C MET A 62 -11.55 2.52 -6.69
N LYS A 63 -10.55 2.49 -7.57
CA LYS A 63 -10.25 1.34 -8.43
C LYS A 63 -9.60 0.19 -7.62
N PHE A 64 -9.42 -0.96 -8.26
CA PHE A 64 -8.87 -2.17 -7.67
C PHE A 64 -7.69 -2.67 -8.52
N PRO A 65 -6.46 -2.23 -8.20
CA PRO A 65 -5.25 -2.67 -8.91
C PRO A 65 -4.94 -4.15 -8.65
N TYR A 66 -4.43 -4.81 -9.67
CA TYR A 66 -3.96 -6.20 -9.62
C TYR A 66 -2.85 -6.44 -10.65
N PHE A 67 -2.07 -7.50 -10.46
CA PHE A 67 -1.07 -7.93 -11.44
C PHE A 67 -1.74 -8.51 -12.68
N THR A 68 -1.48 -7.89 -13.83
CA THR A 68 -2.10 -8.22 -15.13
C THR A 68 -2.02 -9.72 -15.45
N SER A 69 -0.88 -10.36 -15.18
CA SER A 69 -0.64 -11.78 -15.47
C SER A 69 -1.44 -12.76 -14.60
N MET A 70 -1.99 -12.31 -13.47
CA MET A 70 -2.69 -13.15 -12.50
C MET A 70 -4.20 -12.90 -12.47
N GLY A 71 -4.68 -11.85 -13.15
CA GLY A 71 -6.08 -11.46 -13.15
C GLY A 71 -6.58 -10.89 -11.80
N PRO A 72 -7.80 -10.35 -11.75
CA PRO A 72 -8.31 -9.62 -10.58
C PRO A 72 -8.56 -10.50 -9.36
N GLU A 73 -8.83 -11.80 -9.54
CA GLU A 73 -9.13 -12.71 -8.42
C GLU A 73 -7.89 -13.10 -7.61
N ALA A 74 -6.77 -13.36 -8.28
CA ALA A 74 -5.53 -13.84 -7.66
C ALA A 74 -4.41 -12.79 -7.64
N GLY A 75 -4.49 -11.77 -8.48
CA GLY A 75 -3.41 -10.81 -8.71
C GLY A 75 -3.45 -9.56 -7.84
N TRP A 76 -4.44 -9.37 -6.97
CA TRP A 76 -4.45 -8.23 -6.06
C TRP A 76 -3.37 -8.40 -4.98
N TYR A 77 -2.85 -7.27 -4.50
CA TYR A 77 -1.69 -7.23 -3.62
C TYR A 77 -1.85 -6.18 -2.52
N LYS A 78 -0.88 -6.16 -1.61
CA LYS A 78 -0.74 -5.13 -0.57
C LYS A 78 0.52 -4.30 -0.80
N VAL A 79 0.44 -3.01 -0.51
CA VAL A 79 1.56 -2.06 -0.47
C VAL A 79 1.62 -1.39 0.90
N GLY A 80 2.66 -0.60 1.14
CA GLY A 80 2.86 0.14 2.39
C GLY A 80 3.79 -0.57 3.36
N PRO A 81 3.83 -0.14 4.64
CA PRO A 81 4.93 -0.48 5.54
C PRO A 81 5.16 -1.99 5.69
N LEU A 82 4.10 -2.76 5.94
CA LEU A 82 4.22 -4.21 6.12
C LEU A 82 4.64 -4.93 4.83
N ALA A 83 4.24 -4.40 3.66
CA ALA A 83 4.66 -4.95 2.38
C ALA A 83 6.16 -4.72 2.18
N ARG A 84 6.62 -3.47 2.30
CA ARG A 84 8.02 -3.08 2.06
C ARG A 84 9.01 -3.78 2.99
N VAL A 85 8.74 -3.77 4.30
CA VAL A 85 9.61 -4.39 5.33
C VAL A 85 9.80 -5.89 5.11
N GLN A 86 8.82 -6.58 4.51
CA GLN A 86 8.90 -8.02 4.20
C GLN A 86 9.37 -8.30 2.76
N ASN A 87 9.28 -7.32 1.87
CA ASN A 87 9.68 -7.43 0.48
C ASN A 87 11.19 -7.18 0.27
N CYS A 88 11.78 -6.27 1.06
CA CYS A 88 13.22 -6.01 1.07
C CYS A 88 14.03 -7.16 1.71
N ASP A 89 15.29 -7.24 1.33
CA ASP A 89 16.24 -8.23 1.86
C ASP A 89 16.93 -7.72 3.13
N SER A 90 17.10 -6.39 3.24
CA SER A 90 17.68 -5.67 4.38
C SER A 90 17.15 -4.22 4.43
N ILE A 91 17.31 -3.57 5.59
CA ILE A 91 17.20 -2.12 5.73
C ILE A 91 18.61 -1.53 5.88
N PRO A 92 18.99 -0.47 5.15
CA PRO A 92 20.36 0.04 5.17
C PRO A 92 20.68 0.92 6.38
N THR A 93 19.96 0.77 7.49
CA THR A 93 20.26 1.43 8.77
C THR A 93 20.23 0.42 9.92
N PRO A 94 21.16 0.53 10.90
CA PRO A 94 21.41 -0.56 11.84
C PRO A 94 20.26 -0.84 12.80
N PHE A 95 19.57 0.18 13.32
CA PHE A 95 18.49 -0.05 14.29
C PHE A 95 17.22 -0.53 13.60
N ALA A 96 16.83 0.06 12.47
CA ALA A 96 15.68 -0.42 11.72
C ALA A 96 15.88 -1.84 11.17
N GLU A 97 17.08 -2.21 10.73
CA GLU A 97 17.39 -3.59 10.33
C GLU A 97 17.28 -4.57 11.49
N HIS A 98 17.70 -4.18 12.70
CA HIS A 98 17.50 -4.99 13.89
C HIS A 98 16.02 -5.26 14.14
N GLU A 99 15.18 -4.22 14.14
CA GLU A 99 13.73 -4.36 14.34
C GLU A 99 13.04 -5.15 13.23
N ARG A 100 13.51 -5.03 11.98
CA ARG A 100 13.01 -5.88 10.88
C ARG A 100 13.30 -7.36 11.14
N ARG A 101 14.52 -7.69 11.59
CA ARG A 101 14.88 -9.09 11.91
C ARG A 101 14.01 -9.64 13.04
N GLU A 102 13.70 -8.84 14.05
CA GLU A 102 12.76 -9.22 15.11
C GLU A 102 11.34 -9.50 14.54
N LEU A 103 10.84 -8.66 13.64
CA LEU A 103 9.56 -8.88 12.96
C LEU A 103 9.56 -10.17 12.12
N VAL A 104 10.63 -10.44 11.37
CA VAL A 104 10.80 -11.67 10.58
C VAL A 104 10.88 -12.90 11.48
N ALA A 105 11.62 -12.81 12.59
CA ALA A 105 11.73 -13.89 13.58
C ALA A 105 10.38 -14.18 14.25
N TYR A 106 9.62 -13.14 14.58
CA TYR A 106 8.26 -13.26 15.11
C TYR A 106 7.34 -14.02 14.15
N GLY A 107 7.46 -13.78 12.85
CA GLY A 107 6.74 -14.52 11.80
C GLY A 107 7.26 -15.94 11.54
N GLY A 108 8.28 -16.41 12.25
CA GLY A 108 8.91 -17.71 12.00
C GLY A 108 9.55 -17.81 10.62
N GLY A 109 10.04 -16.68 10.09
CA GLY A 109 10.59 -16.58 8.73
C GLY A 109 9.56 -16.55 7.61
N LYS A 110 8.26 -16.50 7.94
CA LYS A 110 7.17 -16.38 6.95
C LYS A 110 6.56 -14.98 6.98
N PRO A 111 5.98 -14.51 5.86
CA PRO A 111 5.29 -13.24 5.84
C PRO A 111 4.10 -13.19 6.80
N LEU A 112 4.01 -12.11 7.57
CA LEU A 112 2.88 -11.72 8.38
C LEU A 112 1.79 -11.09 7.50
N HIS A 113 0.55 -11.51 7.72
CA HIS A 113 -0.63 -11.02 7.00
C HIS A 113 -1.68 -10.37 7.90
N GLY A 114 -1.48 -10.38 9.22
CA GLY A 114 -2.38 -9.73 10.16
C GLY A 114 -2.41 -8.22 9.93
N SER A 115 -3.60 -7.64 9.92
CA SER A 115 -3.77 -6.21 9.58
C SER A 115 -3.01 -5.31 10.56
N LEU A 116 -2.99 -5.65 11.85
CA LEU A 116 -2.31 -4.84 12.88
C LEU A 116 -0.78 -4.83 12.76
N ALA A 117 -0.17 -5.80 12.04
CA ALA A 117 1.26 -5.81 11.80
C ALA A 117 1.73 -4.62 10.93
N PHE A 118 0.81 -3.95 10.21
CA PHE A 118 1.10 -2.67 9.56
C PHE A 118 1.53 -1.58 10.54
N HIS A 119 1.01 -1.57 11.77
CA HIS A 119 1.45 -0.60 12.78
C HIS A 119 2.88 -0.84 13.23
N TRP A 120 3.25 -2.10 13.47
CA TRP A 120 4.64 -2.44 13.82
C TRP A 120 5.59 -2.08 12.68
N ALA A 121 5.30 -2.51 11.45
CA ALA A 121 6.14 -2.18 10.30
C ALA A 121 6.26 -0.66 10.07
N ARG A 122 5.21 0.13 10.36
CA ARG A 122 5.25 1.60 10.29
C ARG A 122 6.22 2.20 11.30
N MET A 123 6.35 1.61 12.49
CA MET A 123 7.35 2.05 13.47
C MET A 123 8.78 1.75 13.01
N ILE A 124 8.99 0.61 12.35
CA ILE A 124 10.29 0.25 11.75
C ILE A 124 10.67 1.26 10.67
N GLU A 125 9.74 1.62 9.78
CA GLU A 125 10.01 2.61 8.73
C GLU A 125 10.19 4.02 9.27
N MET A 126 9.50 4.38 10.35
CA MET A 126 9.72 5.67 11.04
C MET A 126 11.14 5.73 11.63
N LEU A 127 11.62 4.63 12.20
CA LEU A 127 13.00 4.51 12.69
C LEU A 127 14.01 4.59 11.53
N PHE A 128 13.76 3.86 10.45
CA PHE A 128 14.56 3.93 9.22
C PHE A 128 14.67 5.37 8.71
N ALA A 129 13.53 6.06 8.56
CA ALA A 129 13.53 7.45 8.10
C ALA A 129 14.30 8.38 9.04
N ALA A 130 14.21 8.20 10.36
CA ALA A 130 14.96 8.99 11.33
C ALA A 130 16.48 8.75 11.24
N GLU A 131 16.91 7.49 11.09
CA GLU A 131 18.31 7.14 10.88
C GLU A 131 18.83 7.70 9.54
N THR A 132 18.07 7.53 8.45
CA THR A 132 18.44 8.07 7.14
C THR A 132 18.55 9.59 7.14
N ILE A 133 17.63 10.30 7.79
CA ILE A 133 17.72 11.77 7.93
C ILE A 133 19.01 12.15 8.67
N LYS A 134 19.31 11.47 9.79
CA LYS A 134 20.54 11.73 10.55
C LYS A 134 21.79 11.52 9.69
N ASP A 135 21.83 10.45 8.91
CA ASP A 135 23.00 10.13 8.08
C ASP A 135 23.13 11.10 6.90
N LEU A 136 22.02 11.43 6.23
CA LEU A 136 22.00 12.41 5.13
C LEU A 136 22.40 13.82 5.57
N LEU A 137 22.10 14.24 6.81
CA LEU A 137 22.50 15.56 7.32
C LEU A 137 24.02 15.78 7.37
N HIS A 138 24.82 14.71 7.23
CA HIS A 138 26.27 14.77 7.14
C HIS A 138 26.81 14.78 5.70
N ASP A 139 25.92 14.75 4.69
CA ASP A 139 26.28 14.80 3.29
C ASP A 139 26.48 16.25 2.82
N ASP A 140 27.71 16.57 2.41
CA ASP A 140 28.08 17.92 1.95
C ASP A 140 27.33 18.32 0.66
N ASP A 141 26.86 17.34 -0.13
CA ASP A 141 26.09 17.61 -1.36
C ASP A 141 24.76 18.32 -1.06
N LEU A 142 24.19 18.17 0.14
CA LEU A 142 22.99 18.91 0.57
C LEU A 142 23.21 20.43 0.63
N SER A 143 24.46 20.87 0.79
CA SER A 143 24.86 22.29 0.76
C SER A 143 25.47 22.71 -0.58
N GLY A 144 25.50 21.80 -1.56
CA GLY A 144 26.01 22.04 -2.89
C GLY A 144 25.18 23.04 -3.70
N THR A 145 25.73 23.47 -4.84
CA THR A 145 25.06 24.40 -5.77
C THR A 145 24.68 23.76 -7.10
N GLU A 146 25.00 22.47 -7.29
CA GLU A 146 24.65 21.68 -8.47
C GLU A 146 23.21 21.15 -8.36
N LEU A 147 22.24 22.06 -8.50
CA LEU A 147 20.83 21.78 -8.22
C LEU A 147 20.02 21.32 -9.45
N MET A 148 20.57 21.51 -10.65
CA MET A 148 19.83 21.36 -11.90
C MET A 148 20.58 20.45 -12.86
N THR A 149 19.84 19.59 -13.54
CA THR A 149 20.33 18.81 -14.67
C THR A 149 19.49 19.09 -15.92
N SER A 150 20.01 18.72 -17.09
CA SER A 150 19.30 18.84 -18.36
C SER A 150 19.50 17.59 -19.21
N GLY A 151 18.58 17.35 -20.13
CA GLY A 151 18.61 16.20 -21.01
C GLY A 151 17.77 16.42 -22.26
N GLU A 152 17.75 15.42 -23.13
CA GLU A 152 16.91 15.44 -24.33
C GLU A 152 15.42 15.35 -23.94
N ARG A 153 14.60 16.23 -24.50
CA ARG A 153 13.15 16.26 -24.24
C ARG A 153 12.49 14.97 -24.71
N ARG A 154 11.72 14.34 -23.82
CA ARG A 154 10.85 13.19 -24.11
C ARG A 154 9.39 13.55 -23.88
N ARG A 155 8.47 12.90 -24.60
CA ARG A 155 7.01 13.16 -24.56
C ARG A 155 6.26 12.41 -23.48
N GLU A 156 6.95 11.56 -22.74
CA GLU A 156 6.36 10.67 -21.73
C GLU A 156 7.34 10.55 -20.56
N GLY A 157 6.79 10.52 -19.35
CA GLY A 157 7.56 10.40 -18.13
C GLY A 157 6.78 9.67 -17.04
N VAL A 158 7.45 8.71 -16.39
CA VAL A 158 6.93 7.95 -15.26
C VAL A 158 7.81 8.25 -14.04
N GLY A 159 7.20 8.77 -12.98
CA GLY A 159 7.81 8.94 -11.67
C GLY A 159 7.16 8.01 -10.67
N VAL A 160 7.96 7.28 -9.90
CA VAL A 160 7.49 6.37 -8.86
C VAL A 160 8.28 6.59 -7.59
N ILE A 161 7.59 6.60 -6.46
CA ILE A 161 8.17 6.71 -5.12
C ILE A 161 7.38 5.84 -4.14
N GLU A 162 8.00 5.40 -3.05
CA GLU A 162 7.28 4.82 -1.93
C GLU A 162 6.78 5.92 -1.00
N ALA A 163 5.55 6.38 -1.26
CA ALA A 163 4.87 7.23 -0.28
C ALA A 163 4.61 6.44 1.02
N PRO A 164 4.36 7.11 2.16
CA PRO A 164 4.22 6.44 3.46
C PRO A 164 3.19 5.29 3.46
N ARG A 165 2.16 5.39 2.62
CA ARG A 165 1.03 4.45 2.52
C ARG A 165 1.20 3.38 1.45
N GLY A 166 2.31 3.37 0.72
CA GLY A 166 2.62 2.44 -0.38
C GLY A 166 3.08 3.13 -1.66
N THR A 167 3.36 2.32 -2.68
CA THR A 167 3.89 2.78 -3.97
C THR A 167 2.95 3.79 -4.63
N LEU A 168 3.52 4.92 -5.07
CA LEU A 168 2.82 6.02 -5.73
C LEU A 168 3.35 6.16 -7.16
N PHE A 169 2.47 6.03 -8.15
CA PHE A 169 2.79 6.17 -9.57
C PHE A 169 2.24 7.48 -10.11
N HIS A 170 3.12 8.23 -10.78
CA HIS A 170 2.78 9.40 -11.59
C HIS A 170 3.23 9.16 -13.03
N HIS A 171 2.30 9.15 -13.97
CA HIS A 171 2.60 8.96 -15.37
C HIS A 171 1.95 10.07 -16.19
N TYR A 172 2.77 10.82 -16.93
CA TYR A 172 2.33 11.93 -17.76
C TYR A 172 2.82 11.78 -19.20
N GLN A 173 1.98 12.22 -20.15
CA GLN A 173 2.40 12.52 -21.51
C GLN A 173 2.17 13.99 -21.81
N VAL A 174 3.10 14.60 -22.57
CA VAL A 174 3.14 16.04 -22.84
C VAL A 174 3.32 16.30 -24.33
N GLY A 175 2.52 17.22 -24.87
CA GLY A 175 2.55 17.66 -26.27
C GLY A 175 3.78 18.49 -26.63
N ASP A 176 3.83 18.96 -27.89
CA ASP A 176 4.87 19.88 -28.38
C ASP A 176 4.68 21.32 -27.88
N ASP A 177 3.48 21.64 -27.40
CA ASP A 177 3.10 22.90 -26.78
C ASP A 177 3.33 22.91 -25.25
N ASP A 178 4.02 21.88 -24.73
CA ASP A 178 4.28 21.64 -23.31
C ASP A 178 3.01 21.45 -22.43
N LEU A 179 1.86 21.17 -23.06
CA LEU A 179 0.63 20.85 -22.34
C LEU A 179 0.51 19.35 -22.05
N VAL A 180 0.04 19.02 -20.84
CA VAL A 180 -0.25 17.63 -20.45
C VAL A 180 -1.41 17.11 -21.29
N THR A 181 -1.17 16.01 -22.02
CA THR A 181 -2.17 15.33 -22.87
C THR A 181 -2.74 14.08 -22.22
N MET A 182 -1.99 13.47 -21.29
CA MET A 182 -2.42 12.33 -20.48
C MET A 182 -1.83 12.42 -19.08
N ALA A 183 -2.63 12.09 -18.08
CA ALA A 183 -2.17 11.87 -16.72
C ALA A 183 -2.81 10.58 -16.18
N ASN A 184 -1.99 9.65 -15.70
CA ASN A 184 -2.43 8.46 -14.99
C ASN A 184 -1.75 8.40 -13.62
N LEU A 185 -2.56 8.26 -12.57
CA LEU A 185 -2.12 8.25 -11.19
C LEU A 185 -2.61 6.97 -10.52
N ILE A 186 -1.69 6.10 -10.10
CA ILE A 186 -2.00 4.98 -9.21
C ILE A 186 -1.48 5.35 -7.83
N VAL A 187 -2.39 5.86 -7.00
CA VAL A 187 -2.07 6.38 -5.67
C VAL A 187 -1.96 5.23 -4.67
N SER A 188 -1.11 5.39 -3.66
CA SER A 188 -0.77 4.35 -2.67
C SER A 188 -1.98 3.60 -2.12
N THR A 189 -2.99 4.31 -1.62
CA THR A 189 -4.17 3.69 -0.99
C THR A 189 -5.05 2.93 -2.01
N THR A 190 -5.03 3.32 -3.28
CA THR A 190 -5.75 2.60 -4.36
C THR A 190 -5.25 1.16 -4.49
N ASN A 191 -3.93 0.94 -4.41
CA ASN A 191 -3.34 -0.40 -4.42
C ASN A 191 -3.87 -1.30 -3.28
N ASN A 192 -4.21 -0.74 -2.12
CA ASN A 192 -4.72 -1.48 -0.96
C ASN A 192 -6.24 -1.63 -0.94
N ASN A 193 -6.98 -1.15 -1.96
CA ASN A 193 -8.45 -1.13 -1.91
C ASN A 193 -9.07 -2.53 -1.76
N GLN A 194 -8.59 -3.51 -2.53
CA GLN A 194 -9.04 -4.90 -2.41
C GLN A 194 -8.70 -5.49 -1.03
N ALA A 195 -7.51 -5.19 -0.50
CA ALA A 195 -7.07 -5.65 0.80
C ALA A 195 -7.93 -5.10 1.94
N MET A 196 -8.25 -3.79 1.91
CA MET A 196 -9.13 -3.16 2.89
C MET A 196 -10.54 -3.76 2.87
N ASN A 197 -11.14 -3.91 1.69
CA ASN A 197 -12.48 -4.51 1.57
C ASN A 197 -12.50 -5.98 2.04
N THR A 198 -11.43 -6.71 1.75
CA THR A 198 -11.30 -8.11 2.22
C THR A 198 -11.10 -8.16 3.74
N ALA A 199 -10.31 -7.26 4.32
CA ALA A 199 -10.11 -7.19 5.77
C ALA A 199 -11.41 -6.82 6.51
N VAL A 200 -12.17 -5.86 6.01
CA VAL A 200 -13.51 -5.51 6.54
C VAL A 200 -14.44 -6.71 6.47
N ARG A 201 -14.45 -7.46 5.36
CA ARG A 201 -15.25 -8.67 5.22
C ARG A 201 -14.86 -9.75 6.24
N GLU A 202 -13.57 -9.96 6.47
CA GLU A 202 -13.11 -10.94 7.47
C GLU A 202 -13.45 -10.51 8.90
N VAL A 203 -13.33 -9.23 9.24
CA VAL A 203 -13.78 -8.71 10.53
C VAL A 203 -15.29 -8.87 10.69
N ALA A 204 -16.08 -8.54 9.66
CA ALA A 204 -17.53 -8.74 9.71
C ALA A 204 -17.87 -10.21 9.96
N LYS A 205 -17.24 -11.17 9.26
CA LYS A 205 -17.47 -12.61 9.50
C LYS A 205 -17.09 -13.06 10.91
N GLN A 206 -16.03 -12.49 11.48
CA GLN A 206 -15.52 -12.87 12.79
C GLN A 206 -16.37 -12.31 13.94
N TYR A 207 -16.86 -11.08 13.81
CA TYR A 207 -17.44 -10.31 14.93
C TYR A 207 -18.94 -10.01 14.77
N LEU A 208 -19.53 -10.17 13.58
CA LEU A 208 -20.97 -10.07 13.41
C LEU A 208 -21.63 -11.33 13.98
N HIS A 209 -22.19 -11.20 15.17
CA HIS A 209 -22.98 -12.25 15.82
C HIS A 209 -24.42 -11.77 16.00
N GLY A 210 -25.39 -12.50 15.41
CA GLY A 210 -26.80 -12.12 15.43
C GLY A 210 -27.19 -11.18 14.29
N GLN A 211 -28.27 -10.43 14.49
CA GLN A 211 -28.87 -9.55 13.49
C GLN A 211 -28.77 -8.06 13.86
N GLU A 212 -27.82 -7.69 14.73
CA GLU A 212 -27.68 -6.31 15.22
C GLU A 212 -26.27 -5.77 14.97
N ILE A 213 -26.18 -4.52 14.53
CA ILE A 213 -24.91 -3.81 14.38
C ILE A 213 -24.56 -3.17 15.72
N THR A 214 -23.54 -3.73 16.39
CA THR A 214 -23.04 -3.24 17.69
C THR A 214 -21.96 -2.17 17.51
N GLU A 215 -21.79 -1.30 18.51
CA GLU A 215 -20.69 -0.31 18.52
C GLU A 215 -19.32 -1.01 18.44
N GLY A 216 -19.17 -2.13 19.15
CA GLY A 216 -17.95 -2.93 19.11
C GLY A 216 -17.63 -3.43 17.70
N LEU A 217 -18.64 -3.89 16.93
CA LEU A 217 -18.44 -4.29 15.54
C LEU A 217 -18.00 -3.12 14.65
N LEU A 218 -18.65 -1.96 14.78
CA LEU A 218 -18.28 -0.74 14.04
C LEU A 218 -16.82 -0.37 14.32
N ASN A 219 -16.42 -0.37 15.60
CA ASN A 219 -15.06 -0.04 15.97
C ASN A 219 -14.05 -1.06 15.40
N HIS A 220 -14.35 -2.36 15.40
CA HIS A 220 -13.47 -3.35 14.75
C HIS A 220 -13.36 -3.11 13.24
N ILE A 221 -14.46 -2.80 12.54
CA ILE A 221 -14.43 -2.45 11.11
C ILE A 221 -13.51 -1.25 10.87
N GLU A 222 -13.63 -0.20 11.68
CA GLU A 222 -12.79 0.98 11.56
C GLU A 222 -11.31 0.68 11.87
N VAL A 223 -11.02 -0.14 12.88
CA VAL A 223 -9.65 -0.54 13.22
C VAL A 223 -9.00 -1.30 12.06
N ALA A 224 -9.74 -2.19 11.39
CA ALA A 224 -9.25 -2.89 10.20
C ALA A 224 -8.90 -1.92 9.06
N ILE A 225 -9.73 -0.90 8.84
CA ILE A 225 -9.46 0.15 7.85
C ILE A 225 -8.24 0.98 8.27
N ARG A 226 -8.20 1.46 9.52
CA ARG A 226 -7.11 2.31 10.06
C ARG A 226 -5.74 1.62 10.04
N ALA A 227 -5.69 0.30 10.11
CA ALA A 227 -4.44 -0.44 10.05
C ALA A 227 -3.63 -0.14 8.77
N PHE A 228 -4.33 0.03 7.65
CA PHE A 228 -3.74 0.40 6.36
C PHE A 228 -3.38 1.89 6.24
N ASP A 229 -3.75 2.73 7.22
CA ASP A 229 -3.61 4.19 7.16
C ASP A 229 -4.08 4.78 5.82
N PRO A 230 -5.35 4.58 5.43
CA PRO A 230 -5.81 4.99 4.12
C PRO A 230 -5.87 6.51 4.01
N CYS A 231 -5.24 7.06 2.97
CA CYS A 231 -5.53 8.43 2.55
C CYS A 231 -6.62 8.39 1.48
N LEU A 232 -7.88 8.38 1.90
CA LEU A 232 -9.02 8.32 0.98
C LEU A 232 -9.06 9.54 0.06
N SER A 233 -8.74 10.74 0.57
CA SER A 233 -8.64 11.95 -0.25
C SER A 233 -7.57 11.83 -1.35
N CYS A 234 -6.45 11.14 -1.05
CA CYS A 234 -5.42 10.88 -2.04
C CYS A 234 -5.91 9.88 -3.09
N ALA A 235 -6.61 8.81 -2.67
CA ALA A 235 -7.02 7.73 -3.57
C ALA A 235 -8.18 8.08 -4.52
N THR A 236 -9.08 8.97 -4.11
CA THR A 236 -10.20 9.42 -4.96
C THR A 236 -9.99 10.83 -5.51
N HIS A 237 -8.88 11.49 -5.16
CA HIS A 237 -8.60 12.89 -5.48
C HIS A 237 -9.73 13.85 -5.07
N ALA A 238 -10.45 13.53 -3.98
CA ALA A 238 -11.59 14.29 -3.49
C ALA A 238 -11.37 14.78 -2.04
N LEU A 239 -11.78 16.01 -1.74
CA LEU A 239 -11.91 16.53 -0.38
C LEU A 239 -13.15 15.90 0.28
N GLY A 240 -13.02 15.26 1.45
CA GLY A 240 -14.16 14.58 2.06
C GLY A 240 -14.06 14.32 3.56
N GLN A 241 -15.23 14.14 4.18
CA GLN A 241 -15.39 13.51 5.49
C GLN A 241 -15.30 11.98 5.33
N MET A 242 -15.00 11.24 6.40
CA MET A 242 -14.95 9.77 6.40
C MET A 242 -16.06 9.16 7.27
N PRO A 243 -17.36 9.39 6.96
CA PRO A 243 -18.42 8.73 7.69
C PRO A 243 -18.41 7.23 7.41
N LEU A 244 -18.67 6.44 8.46
CA LEU A 244 -18.90 5.01 8.33
C LEU A 244 -20.41 4.74 8.33
N GLU A 245 -20.91 4.27 7.20
CA GLU A 245 -22.26 3.70 7.10
C GLU A 245 -22.15 2.18 6.98
N VAL A 246 -22.82 1.45 7.89
CA VAL A 246 -22.93 -0.01 7.84
C VAL A 246 -24.41 -0.36 7.74
N THR A 247 -24.75 -1.11 6.70
CA THR A 247 -26.09 -1.66 6.49
C THR A 247 -26.00 -3.18 6.60
N LEU A 248 -26.83 -3.77 7.44
CA LEU A 248 -27.00 -5.21 7.56
C LEU A 248 -28.19 -5.64 6.70
N VAL A 249 -27.97 -6.62 5.83
CA VAL A 249 -29.00 -7.17 4.95
C VAL A 249 -29.13 -8.68 5.15
N ASP A 250 -30.35 -9.22 5.03
CA ASP A 250 -30.60 -10.66 5.03
C ASP A 250 -30.30 -11.31 3.65
N ALA A 251 -30.56 -12.61 3.52
CA ALA A 251 -30.28 -13.36 2.30
C ALA A 251 -31.19 -12.96 1.13
N GLU A 252 -32.36 -12.41 1.43
CA GLU A 252 -33.36 -11.89 0.49
C GLU A 252 -33.07 -10.42 0.08
N GLY A 253 -32.08 -9.79 0.73
CA GLY A 253 -31.70 -8.39 0.48
C GLY A 253 -32.51 -7.38 1.29
N THR A 254 -33.28 -7.81 2.28
CA THR A 254 -34.01 -6.94 3.20
C THR A 254 -33.04 -6.31 4.20
N GLU A 255 -33.15 -5.01 4.41
CA GLU A 255 -32.40 -4.30 5.45
C GLU A 255 -32.89 -4.68 6.85
N LEU A 256 -31.99 -5.21 7.68
CA LEU A 256 -32.25 -5.60 9.06
C LEU A 256 -31.86 -4.51 10.06
N ASP A 257 -30.74 -3.82 9.82
CA ASP A 257 -30.23 -2.73 10.66
C ASP A 257 -29.34 -1.80 9.82
N ARG A 258 -29.24 -0.54 10.22
CA ARG A 258 -28.37 0.46 9.60
C ARG A 258 -27.81 1.39 10.67
N LYS A 259 -26.50 1.56 10.67
CA LYS A 259 -25.79 2.50 11.55
C LYS A 259 -24.97 3.47 10.73
N TYR A 260 -25.01 4.72 11.15
CA TYR A 260 -24.19 5.80 10.62
C TYR A 260 -23.34 6.37 11.75
N LYS A 261 -22.03 6.46 11.51
CA LYS A 261 -21.07 7.12 12.39
C LYS A 261 -20.39 8.23 11.61
N ALA A 262 -20.62 9.46 12.06
CA ALA A 262 -20.03 10.67 11.47
C ALA A 262 -18.52 10.75 11.70
#